data_AF-A0A8T5SA14-F1
#
_entry.id   AF-A0A8T5SA14-F1
#
_cell.length_a   1.000
_cell.length_b   1.000
_cell.length_c   1.000
_cell.angle_alpha   90.00
_cell.angle_beta   90.00
_cell.angle_gamma   90.00
#
_symmetry.space_group_name_H-M   'P 1'
#
loop_
_entity.id
_entity.type
_entity.pdbx_description
1 polymer ?
#
loop_
_entity_poly.entity_id
_entity_poly.type
_entity_poly.pdbx_seq_one_letter_code
_entity_poly.pdbx_strand_id
1 'polypeptide(L)'
;MTGFFNIINKTIDIIQESMAKGRRVNEMNRLVESEDSTILIYYHPLSRIMFCSISDADDDTDKIKGVIHKIANRFWKKHQSDLKIFRTTTEKGRFQTLNADIENLTMGGKIGEVFPKLLVAKNVLEKVILMGTIEQLDFEIALLCTGENSPLKISRILKKKKNEIFDSLKKLEKLDVINI
;
A
#
# COMPACT_ATOMS: atom_id res chain seq x y z
N MET A 1 -2.40 -11.29 13.59
CA MET A 1 -3.81 -11.31 13.12
C MET A 1 -4.78 -10.60 14.08
N THR A 2 -4.68 -10.79 15.40
CA THR A 2 -5.55 -10.13 16.40
C THR A 2 -5.54 -8.59 16.32
N GLY A 3 -4.38 -7.99 16.01
CA GLY A 3 -4.25 -6.54 15.81
C GLY A 3 -5.11 -6.00 14.67
N PHE A 4 -5.16 -6.69 13.52
CA PHE A 4 -5.94 -6.28 12.35
C PHE A 4 -7.45 -6.21 12.65
N PHE A 5 -8.01 -7.27 13.21
CA PHE A 5 -9.43 -7.30 13.57
C PHE A 5 -9.77 -6.27 14.66
N ASN A 6 -8.86 -6.02 15.61
CA ASN A 6 -9.06 -4.97 16.60
C ASN A 6 -9.11 -3.57 15.95
N ILE A 7 -8.28 -3.29 14.95
CA ILE A 7 -8.30 -2.01 14.22
C ILE A 7 -9.59 -1.87 13.41
N ILE A 8 -10.03 -2.95 12.76
CA ILE A 8 -11.32 -3.00 12.06
C ILE A 8 -12.47 -2.72 13.02
N ASN A 9 -12.56 -3.46 14.12
CA ASN A 9 -13.66 -3.33 15.08
C ASN A 9 -13.71 -1.91 15.66
N LYS A 10 -12.57 -1.36 16.08
CA LYS A 10 -12.50 0.04 16.54
C LYS A 10 -12.95 1.04 15.47
N THR A 11 -12.66 0.78 14.20
CA THR A 11 -13.07 1.67 13.10
C THR A 11 -14.57 1.55 12.83
N ILE A 12 -15.12 0.34 12.89
CA ILE A 12 -16.57 0.09 12.82
C ILE A 12 -17.28 0.82 13.97
N ASP A 13 -16.79 0.70 15.20
CA ASP A 13 -17.38 1.33 16.39
C ASP A 13 -17.48 2.85 16.22
N ILE A 14 -16.41 3.50 15.74
CA ILE A 14 -16.37 4.95 15.46
C ILE A 14 -17.42 5.34 14.40
N ILE A 15 -17.53 4.55 13.32
CA ILE A 15 -18.50 4.79 12.25
C ILE A 15 -19.93 4.66 12.80
N GLN A 16 -20.21 3.60 13.55
CA GLN A 16 -21.52 3.33 14.15
C GLN A 16 -21.92 4.41 15.16
N GLU A 17 -21.00 4.82 16.04
CA GLU A 17 -21.24 5.88 17.01
C GLU A 17 -21.56 7.21 16.32
N SER A 18 -20.84 7.54 15.25
CA SER A 18 -21.08 8.74 14.47
C SER A 18 -22.43 8.71 13.76
N MET A 19 -22.81 7.56 13.20
CA MET A 19 -24.11 7.36 12.57
C MET A 19 -25.27 7.41 13.57
N ALA A 20 -25.11 6.83 14.77
CA ALA A 20 -26.11 6.85 15.83
C ALA A 20 -26.40 8.28 16.34
N LYS A 21 -25.39 9.16 16.30
CA LYS A 21 -25.52 10.59 16.61
C LYS A 21 -26.09 11.44 15.45
N GLY A 22 -26.56 10.81 14.38
CA GLY A 22 -27.12 11.50 13.20
C GLY A 22 -26.10 12.28 12.38
N ARG A 23 -24.79 12.07 12.61
CA ARG A 23 -23.73 12.80 11.90
C ARG A 23 -23.45 12.13 10.56
N ARG A 24 -23.19 12.95 9.53
CA ARG A 24 -22.60 12.44 8.28
C ARG A 24 -21.16 12.04 8.57
N VAL A 25 -20.85 10.76 8.35
CA VAL A 25 -19.48 10.27 8.40
C VAL A 25 -18.82 10.67 7.08
N ASN A 26 -17.82 11.56 7.17
CA ASN A 26 -16.99 11.90 6.02
C ASN A 26 -16.12 10.70 5.63
N GLU A 27 -15.50 10.79 4.45
CA GLU A 27 -14.49 9.82 4.04
C GLU A 27 -13.45 9.62 5.14
N MET A 28 -13.24 8.36 5.56
CA MET A 28 -12.24 8.00 6.56
C MET A 28 -11.16 7.15 5.93
N ASN A 29 -9.93 7.65 6.00
CA ASN A 29 -8.71 6.95 5.61
C ASN A 29 -7.91 6.69 6.88
N ARG A 30 -7.77 5.42 7.28
CA ARG A 30 -6.95 5.02 8.42
C ARG A 30 -5.81 4.13 7.95
N LEU A 31 -4.59 4.58 8.22
CA LEU A 31 -3.36 3.81 8.01
C LEU A 31 -2.88 3.32 9.37
N VAL A 32 -2.58 2.03 9.48
CA VAL A 32 -1.92 1.45 10.65
C VAL A 32 -0.76 0.61 10.19
N GLU A 33 0.43 1.00 10.61
CA GLU A 33 1.67 0.30 10.29
C GLU A 33 2.06 -0.60 11.48
N SER A 34 2.48 -1.82 11.17
CA SER A 34 3.22 -2.70 12.07
C SER A 34 4.60 -2.99 11.48
N GLU A 35 5.45 -3.70 12.22
CA GLU A 35 6.79 -4.05 11.74
C GLU A 35 6.76 -4.85 10.44
N ASP A 36 5.79 -5.75 10.29
CA ASP A 36 5.71 -6.70 9.17
C ASP A 36 4.61 -6.36 8.15
N SER A 37 3.65 -5.51 8.50
CA SER A 37 2.49 -5.25 7.62
C SER A 37 1.97 -3.84 7.71
N THR A 38 1.36 -3.39 6.63
CA THR A 38 0.59 -2.15 6.60
C THR A 38 -0.88 -2.46 6.42
N ILE A 39 -1.72 -1.88 7.27
CA ILE A 39 -3.17 -2.03 7.24
C ILE A 39 -3.78 -0.71 6.80
N LEU A 40 -4.50 -0.74 5.68
CA LEU A 40 -5.26 0.40 5.18
C LEU A 40 -6.76 0.13 5.32
N ILE A 41 -7.47 1.06 5.96
CA ILE A 41 -8.92 1.04 6.04
C ILE A 41 -9.46 2.30 5.37
N TYR A 42 -10.34 2.09 4.41
CA TYR A 42 -11.03 3.13 3.67
C TYR A 42 -12.54 3.00 3.82
N TYR A 43 -13.19 4.00 4.41
CA TYR A 43 -14.64 4.07 4.45
C TYR A 43 -15.17 4.96 3.34
N HIS A 44 -15.93 4.37 2.43
CA HIS A 44 -16.60 5.08 1.35
C HIS A 44 -18.03 5.50 1.76
N PRO A 45 -18.29 6.78 2.04
CA PRO A 45 -19.51 7.22 2.72
C PRO A 45 -20.77 7.09 1.85
N LEU A 46 -20.65 7.22 0.53
CA LEU A 46 -21.79 7.12 -0.39
C LEU A 46 -22.36 5.69 -0.43
N SER A 47 -21.48 4.69 -0.54
CA SER A 47 -21.90 3.28 -0.51
C SER A 47 -22.14 2.76 0.91
N ARG A 48 -21.56 3.43 1.92
CA ARG A 48 -21.45 2.94 3.31
C ARG A 48 -20.74 1.60 3.38
N ILE A 49 -19.66 1.46 2.64
CA ILE A 49 -18.81 0.26 2.63
C ILE A 49 -17.43 0.62 3.14
N MET A 50 -16.87 -0.29 3.92
CA MET A 50 -15.49 -0.25 4.36
C MET A 50 -14.66 -1.21 3.50
N PHE A 51 -13.61 -0.69 2.90
CA PHE A 51 -12.60 -1.43 2.17
C PHE A 51 -11.38 -1.55 3.06
N CYS A 52 -10.85 -2.76 3.20
CA CYS A 52 -9.67 -3.04 4.01
C CYS A 52 -8.61 -3.69 3.14
N SER A 53 -7.36 -3.30 3.34
CA SER A 53 -6.19 -3.92 2.73
C SER A 53 -5.16 -4.21 3.82
N ILE A 54 -4.48 -5.33 3.64
CA ILE A 54 -3.26 -5.70 4.36
C ILE A 54 -2.20 -5.86 3.28
N SER A 55 -1.06 -5.22 3.46
CA SER A 55 0.08 -5.28 2.56
C SER A 55 1.35 -5.52 3.37
N ASP A 56 2.45 -5.82 2.69
CA ASP A 56 3.74 -5.91 3.35
C ASP A 56 4.17 -4.52 3.83
N ALA A 57 5.03 -4.49 4.85
CA ALA A 57 5.43 -3.22 5.45
C ALA A 57 6.16 -2.31 4.45
N ASP A 58 6.89 -2.86 3.49
CA ASP A 58 7.69 -2.14 2.48
C ASP A 58 6.95 -1.84 1.17
N ASP A 59 5.66 -2.18 1.08
CA ASP A 59 4.84 -1.83 -0.08
C ASP A 59 4.56 -0.33 -0.16
N ASP A 60 4.37 0.15 -1.40
CA ASP A 60 3.96 1.52 -1.71
C ASP A 60 2.50 1.77 -1.28
N THR A 61 2.36 2.33 -0.09
CA THR A 61 1.07 2.63 0.54
C THR A 61 0.25 3.65 -0.25
N ASP A 62 0.87 4.56 -1.00
CA ASP A 62 0.19 5.57 -1.80
C ASP A 62 -0.43 4.93 -3.06
N LYS A 63 0.28 4.01 -3.72
CA LYS A 63 -0.28 3.19 -4.80
C LYS A 63 -1.48 2.38 -4.31
N ILE A 64 -1.34 1.70 -3.16
CA ILE A 64 -2.42 0.90 -2.56
C ILE A 64 -3.64 1.78 -2.24
N LYS A 65 -3.43 2.94 -1.59
CA LYS A 65 -4.49 3.91 -1.27
C LYS A 65 -5.23 4.38 -2.52
N GLY A 66 -4.48 4.71 -3.58
CA GLY A 66 -5.03 5.15 -4.85
C GLY A 66 -5.89 4.07 -5.53
N VAL A 67 -5.47 2.81 -5.44
CA VAL A 67 -6.24 1.68 -5.97
C VAL A 67 -7.51 1.42 -5.17
N ILE A 68 -7.44 1.47 -3.84
CA ILE A 68 -8.64 1.31 -2.98
C ILE A 68 -9.68 2.39 -3.28
N HIS A 69 -9.27 3.64 -3.50
CA HIS A 69 -10.18 4.70 -3.95
C HIS A 69 -10.81 4.40 -5.31
N LYS A 70 -10.03 3.88 -6.27
CA LYS A 70 -10.56 3.49 -7.58
C LYS A 70 -11.56 2.34 -7.46
N ILE A 71 -11.28 1.33 -6.64
CA ILE A 71 -12.18 0.20 -6.37
C ILE A 71 -13.49 0.72 -5.78
N ALA A 72 -13.43 1.56 -4.75
CA ALA A 72 -14.63 2.08 -4.09
C ALA A 72 -15.51 2.93 -5.02
N ASN A 73 -14.89 3.79 -5.83
CA ASN A 73 -15.60 4.60 -6.81
C ASN A 73 -16.23 3.73 -7.91
N ARG A 74 -15.53 2.71 -8.41
CA ARG A 74 -16.09 1.77 -9.39
C ARG A 74 -17.23 0.96 -8.79
N PHE A 75 -17.07 0.48 -7.57
CA PHE A 75 -18.10 -0.24 -6.84
C PHE A 75 -19.38 0.61 -6.76
N TRP A 76 -19.25 1.86 -6.33
CA TRP A 76 -20.40 2.76 -6.21
C TRP A 76 -21.10 2.97 -7.55
N LYS A 77 -20.33 3.26 -8.62
CA LYS A 77 -20.90 3.47 -9.97
C LYS A 77 -21.64 2.24 -10.50
N LYS A 78 -21.13 1.03 -10.26
CA LYS A 78 -21.72 -0.22 -10.77
C LYS A 78 -22.87 -0.73 -9.93
N HIS A 79 -22.79 -0.61 -8.60
CA HIS A 79 -23.62 -1.35 -7.66
C HIS A 79 -24.50 -0.49 -6.75
N GLN A 80 -24.65 0.81 -7.03
CA GLN A 80 -25.49 1.70 -6.24
C GLN A 80 -26.94 1.19 -6.13
N SER A 81 -27.52 0.65 -7.20
CA SER A 81 -28.87 0.05 -7.18
C SER A 81 -28.92 -1.23 -6.36
N ASP A 82 -27.91 -2.09 -6.53
CA ASP A 82 -27.80 -3.38 -5.84
C ASP A 82 -27.68 -3.22 -4.33
N LEU A 83 -27.07 -2.14 -3.86
CA LEU A 83 -26.98 -1.82 -2.43
C LEU A 83 -28.35 -1.69 -1.75
N LYS A 84 -29.36 -1.16 -2.46
CA LYS A 84 -30.71 -1.05 -1.88
C LYS A 84 -31.30 -2.44 -1.65
N ILE A 85 -31.14 -3.33 -2.64
CA ILE A 85 -31.63 -4.70 -2.59
C ILE A 85 -30.87 -5.49 -1.52
N PHE A 86 -29.54 -5.39 -1.50
CA PHE A 86 -28.70 -6.07 -0.52
C PHE A 86 -29.08 -5.71 0.92
N ARG A 87 -29.41 -4.44 1.20
CA ARG A 87 -29.84 -4.01 2.54
C ARG A 87 -31.14 -4.66 2.99
N THR A 88 -31.98 -5.12 2.08
CA THR A 88 -33.24 -5.81 2.38
C THR A 88 -33.15 -7.33 2.31
N THR A 89 -32.31 -7.87 1.42
CA THR A 89 -32.27 -9.31 1.13
C THR A 89 -31.01 -10.02 1.59
N THR A 90 -29.94 -9.27 1.90
CA THR A 90 -28.59 -9.77 2.20
C THR A 90 -27.93 -10.58 1.06
N GLU A 91 -28.50 -10.54 -0.15
CA GLU A 91 -28.03 -11.30 -1.31
C GLU A 91 -26.68 -10.76 -1.83
N LYS A 92 -25.60 -11.52 -1.64
CA LYS A 92 -24.23 -11.11 -2.02
C LYS A 92 -23.89 -11.36 -3.49
N GLY A 93 -24.64 -12.22 -4.19
CA GLY A 93 -24.34 -12.66 -5.56
C GLY A 93 -24.25 -11.50 -6.58
N ARG A 94 -24.94 -10.39 -6.30
CA ARG A 94 -24.96 -9.19 -7.16
C ARG A 94 -23.62 -8.45 -7.23
N PHE A 95 -22.70 -8.72 -6.30
CA PHE A 95 -21.39 -8.06 -6.25
C PHE A 95 -20.25 -8.93 -6.79
N GLN A 96 -20.53 -10.05 -7.46
CA GLN A 96 -19.48 -10.95 -7.98
C GLN A 96 -18.48 -10.25 -8.91
N THR A 97 -18.93 -9.28 -9.71
CA THR A 97 -18.08 -8.49 -10.61
C THR A 97 -17.05 -7.63 -9.87
N LEU A 98 -17.27 -7.33 -8.58
CA LEU A 98 -16.30 -6.61 -7.75
C LEU A 98 -15.00 -7.40 -7.61
N ASN A 99 -15.05 -8.74 -7.52
CA ASN A 99 -13.85 -9.56 -7.37
C ASN A 99 -12.90 -9.38 -8.56
N ALA A 100 -13.45 -9.37 -9.78
CA ALA A 100 -12.67 -9.14 -10.99
C ALA A 100 -12.12 -7.70 -11.05
N ASP A 101 -12.88 -6.70 -10.58
CA ASP A 101 -12.38 -5.33 -10.50
C ASP A 101 -11.24 -5.20 -9.49
N ILE A 102 -11.34 -5.86 -8.33
CA ILE A 102 -10.29 -5.89 -7.31
C ILE A 102 -9.04 -6.52 -7.91
N GLU A 103 -9.14 -7.73 -8.45
CA GLU A 103 -8.00 -8.48 -9.00
C GLU A 103 -7.26 -7.69 -10.09
N ASN A 104 -8.01 -7.09 -11.02
CA ASN A 104 -7.44 -6.30 -12.10
C ASN A 104 -6.76 -5.02 -11.59
N LEU A 105 -7.35 -4.35 -10.60
CA LEU A 105 -6.81 -3.10 -10.07
C LEU A 105 -5.65 -3.31 -9.10
N THR A 106 -5.61 -4.45 -8.39
CA THR A 106 -4.51 -4.83 -7.51
C THR A 106 -3.40 -5.58 -8.24
N MET A 107 -3.58 -5.91 -9.52
CA MET A 107 -2.66 -6.72 -10.31
C MET A 107 -2.34 -8.07 -9.63
N GLY A 108 -3.37 -8.72 -9.08
CA GLY A 108 -3.21 -9.94 -8.30
C GLY A 108 -2.40 -9.76 -7.02
N GLY A 109 -2.51 -8.59 -6.40
CA GLY A 109 -1.85 -8.26 -5.13
C GLY A 109 -0.50 -7.54 -5.27
N LYS A 110 0.02 -7.38 -6.49
CA LYS A 110 1.37 -6.85 -6.74
C LYS A 110 1.47 -5.33 -6.84
N ILE A 111 0.35 -4.62 -6.76
CA ILE A 111 0.30 -3.18 -7.02
C ILE A 111 1.15 -2.33 -6.05
N GLY A 112 1.39 -2.84 -4.84
CA GLY A 112 2.22 -2.19 -3.82
C GLY A 112 3.69 -2.61 -3.89
N GLU A 113 4.03 -3.67 -4.61
CA GLU A 113 5.38 -4.24 -4.56
C GLU A 113 6.41 -3.25 -5.14
N VAL A 114 7.52 -3.07 -4.40
CA VAL A 114 8.64 -2.22 -4.79
C VAL A 114 9.88 -3.08 -4.98
N PHE A 115 10.43 -3.08 -6.19
CA PHE A 115 11.64 -3.81 -6.54
C PHE A 115 12.66 -2.90 -7.23
N PRO A 116 13.51 -2.22 -6.43
CA PRO A 116 14.49 -1.29 -6.97
C PRO A 116 15.46 -1.97 -7.93
N LYS A 117 15.76 -1.30 -9.04
CA LYS A 117 16.64 -1.79 -10.10
C LYS A 117 17.74 -0.79 -10.41
N LEU A 118 18.98 -1.25 -10.38
CA LEU A 118 20.16 -0.48 -10.77
C LEU A 118 20.12 -0.15 -12.27
N LEU A 119 20.30 1.14 -12.59
CA LEU A 119 20.32 1.66 -13.96
C LEU A 119 21.73 1.83 -14.50
N VAL A 120 22.70 2.06 -13.62
CA VAL A 120 24.09 2.37 -13.98
C VAL A 120 25.00 1.14 -13.90
N ALA A 121 26.03 1.10 -14.73
CA ALA A 121 27.06 0.07 -14.63
C ALA A 121 27.88 0.22 -13.33
N LYS A 122 28.36 -0.91 -12.79
CA LYS A 122 29.11 -0.96 -11.52
C LYS A 122 30.30 0.01 -11.47
N ASN A 123 31.05 0.12 -12.57
CA ASN A 123 32.20 1.02 -12.68
C ASN A 123 31.81 2.52 -12.60
N VAL A 124 30.59 2.88 -12.99
CA VAL A 124 30.06 4.24 -12.82
C VAL A 124 29.74 4.45 -11.35
N LEU A 125 29.07 3.49 -10.71
CA LEU A 125 28.76 3.54 -9.28
C LEU A 125 30.01 3.67 -8.40
N GLU A 126 31.10 2.96 -8.75
CA GLU A 126 32.41 3.08 -8.09
C GLU A 126 32.99 4.49 -8.19
N LYS A 127 32.77 5.21 -9.30
CA LYS A 127 33.18 6.61 -9.41
C LYS A 127 32.31 7.53 -8.56
N VAL A 128 31.00 7.29 -8.49
CA VAL A 128 30.07 8.10 -7.70
C VAL A 128 30.41 8.05 -6.20
N ILE A 129 30.80 6.89 -5.67
CA ILE A 129 31.29 6.77 -4.29
C ILE A 129 32.67 7.43 -4.11
N LEU A 130 33.61 7.27 -5.04
CA LEU A 130 34.93 7.92 -4.97
C LEU A 130 34.83 9.45 -5.00
N MET A 131 33.82 9.98 -5.68
CA MET A 131 33.49 11.41 -5.71
C MET A 131 32.81 11.91 -4.42
N GLY A 132 32.50 11.02 -3.47
CA GLY A 132 31.82 11.36 -2.22
C GLY A 132 30.36 11.76 -2.40
N THR A 133 29.74 11.46 -3.55
CA THR A 133 28.32 11.79 -3.81
C THR A 133 27.38 10.86 -3.05
N ILE A 134 27.82 9.61 -2.84
CA ILE A 134 27.12 8.60 -2.07
C ILE A 134 28.05 7.99 -1.03
N GLU A 135 27.49 7.44 0.04
CA GLU A 135 28.25 6.77 1.10
C GLU A 135 28.44 5.28 0.81
N GLN A 136 29.28 4.61 1.59
CA GLN A 136 29.51 3.16 1.47
C GLN A 136 28.20 2.36 1.59
N LEU A 137 27.29 2.78 2.47
CA LEU A 137 25.98 2.14 2.62
C LEU A 137 25.12 2.27 1.36
N ASP A 138 25.06 3.46 0.76
CA ASP A 138 24.33 3.71 -0.48
C ASP A 138 24.88 2.82 -1.62
N PHE A 139 26.20 2.68 -1.70
CA PHE A 139 26.87 1.83 -2.69
C PHE A 139 26.48 0.36 -2.52
N GLU A 140 26.51 -0.16 -1.30
CA GLU A 140 26.11 -1.55 -1.00
C GLU A 140 24.62 -1.80 -1.31
N ILE A 141 23.75 -0.84 -0.99
CA ILE A 141 22.31 -0.91 -1.30
C ILE A 141 22.10 -0.91 -2.83
N ALA A 142 22.77 -0.02 -3.56
CA ALA A 142 22.65 0.06 -5.02
C ALA A 142 23.05 -1.25 -5.71
N LEU A 143 24.08 -1.95 -5.22
CA LEU A 143 24.47 -3.26 -5.75
C LEU A 143 23.42 -4.36 -5.53
N LEU A 144 22.59 -4.22 -4.50
CA LEU A 144 21.49 -5.17 -4.21
C LEU A 144 20.20 -4.84 -4.95
N CYS A 145 20.12 -3.71 -5.65
CA CYS A 145 18.97 -3.29 -6.45
C CYS A 145 18.93 -4.07 -7.78
N THR A 146 18.60 -5.36 -7.75
CA THR A 146 18.57 -6.22 -8.95
C THR A 146 17.23 -6.24 -9.66
N GLY A 147 16.19 -5.61 -9.10
CA GLY A 147 14.80 -5.79 -9.51
C GLY A 147 14.15 -7.05 -8.92
N GLU A 148 14.84 -7.78 -8.04
CA GLU A 148 14.31 -8.99 -7.36
C GLU A 148 14.32 -8.85 -5.83
N ASN A 149 14.95 -7.80 -5.30
CA ASN A 149 15.06 -7.56 -3.87
C ASN A 149 14.17 -6.39 -3.48
N SER A 150 13.22 -6.62 -2.57
CA SER A 150 12.43 -5.56 -1.97
C SER A 150 13.26 -4.77 -0.93
N PRO A 151 12.86 -3.55 -0.53
CA PRO A 151 13.52 -2.80 0.52
C PRO A 151 13.66 -3.59 1.83
N LEU A 152 12.66 -4.39 2.21
CA LEU A 152 12.72 -5.24 3.39
C LEU A 152 13.75 -6.36 3.25
N LYS A 153 13.85 -6.99 2.08
CA LYS A 153 14.88 -8.00 1.80
C LYS A 153 16.28 -7.40 1.87
N ILE A 154 16.49 -6.21 1.32
CA ILE A 154 17.77 -5.47 1.40
C ILE A 154 18.13 -5.17 2.86
N SER A 155 17.16 -4.67 3.64
CA SER A 155 17.33 -4.41 5.09
C SER A 155 17.80 -5.65 5.85
N ARG A 156 17.21 -6.83 5.56
CA ARG A 156 17.59 -8.10 6.18
C ARG A 156 18.99 -8.57 5.78
N ILE A 157 19.36 -8.42 4.51
CA ILE A 157 20.70 -8.78 4.00
C ILE A 157 21.77 -7.93 4.68
N LEU A 158 21.58 -6.61 4.73
CA LEU A 158 22.56 -5.66 5.28
C LEU A 158 22.49 -5.51 6.80
N LYS A 159 21.48 -6.10 7.46
CA LYS A 159 21.19 -5.93 8.90
C LYS A 159 21.06 -4.45 9.29
N LYS A 160 20.41 -3.66 8.45
CA LYS A 160 20.19 -2.22 8.64
C LYS A 160 18.73 -1.92 8.90
N LYS A 161 18.46 -0.80 9.58
CA LYS A 161 17.09 -0.36 9.83
C LYS A 161 16.40 -0.03 8.51
N LYS A 162 15.11 -0.36 8.42
CA LYS A 162 14.28 -0.09 7.25
C LYS A 162 14.37 1.38 6.80
N ASN A 163 14.28 2.33 7.73
CA ASN A 163 14.37 3.76 7.42
C ASN A 163 15.69 4.13 6.72
N GLU A 164 16.82 3.56 7.16
CA GLU A 164 18.13 3.80 6.51
C GLU A 164 18.11 3.29 5.07
N ILE A 165 17.50 2.12 4.81
CA ILE A 165 17.35 1.60 3.44
C ILE A 165 16.47 2.54 2.60
N PHE A 166 15.32 2.98 3.11
CA PHE A 166 14.43 3.87 2.37
C PHE A 166 15.06 5.23 2.06
N ASP A 167 15.83 5.80 3.00
CA ASP A 167 16.52 7.07 2.79
C ASP A 167 17.62 6.96 1.72
N SER A 168 18.41 5.88 1.77
CA SER A 168 19.39 5.58 0.72
C SER A 168 18.75 5.31 -0.64
N LEU A 169 17.65 4.53 -0.70
CA LEU A 169 16.92 4.27 -1.94
C LEU A 169 16.38 5.57 -2.57
N LYS A 170 15.78 6.46 -1.78
CA LYS A 170 15.33 7.78 -2.25
C LYS A 170 16.48 8.65 -2.76
N LYS A 171 17.64 8.58 -2.10
CA LYS A 171 18.85 9.31 -2.53
C LYS A 171 19.35 8.77 -3.87
N LEU A 172 19.44 7.45 -4.02
CA LEU A 172 19.88 6.79 -5.26
C LEU A 172 18.91 7.03 -6.43
N GLU A 173 17.61 7.02 -6.17
CA GLU A 173 16.58 7.34 -7.17
C GLU A 173 16.72 8.78 -7.67
N LYS A 174 16.91 9.76 -6.76
CA LYS A 174 17.13 11.18 -7.13
C LYS A 174 18.40 11.43 -7.94
N LEU A 175 19.37 10.52 -7.86
CA LEU A 175 20.62 10.58 -8.62
C LEU A 175 20.55 9.79 -9.94
N ASP A 176 19.36 9.29 -10.31
CA ASP A 176 19.12 8.43 -11.48
C ASP A 176 20.02 7.17 -11.48
N VAL A 177 20.44 6.71 -10.29
CA VAL A 177 21.28 5.51 -10.13
C VAL A 177 20.43 4.24 -10.18
N ILE A 178 19.21 4.32 -9.63
CA ILE A 178 18.24 3.23 -9.61
C ILE A 178 16.87 3.72 -10.11
N ASN A 179 16.01 2.77 -10.48
CA ASN A 179 14.58 2.98 -10.69
C ASN A 179 13.77 2.17 -9.65
N ILE A 180 12.63 2.71 -9.22
CA ILE A 180 11.70 2.09 -8.25
C ILE A 180 10.31 1.90 -8.86
#